data_AF-A0AAV0XS48-F1
#
_entry.id   AF-A0AAV0XS48-F1
#
_cell.length_a   1.000
_cell.length_b   1.000
_cell.length_c   1.000
_cell.angle_alpha   90.00
_cell.angle_beta   90.00
_cell.angle_gamma   90.00
#
_symmetry.space_group_name_H-M   'P 1'
#
loop_
_entity.id
_entity.type
_entity.pdbx_description
1 polymer ?
#
loop_
_entity_poly.entity_id
_entity_poly.type
_entity_poly.pdbx_seq_one_letter_code
_entity_poly.pdbx_strand_id
1 'polypeptide(L)'
;MSREKFLEIMKNSGHQKLQYQIQTLQKEIEKRTGYGTDSQKLQISRMISRFQSEYKTRWEKAHRMEERFIKDNTNWLKSKVCLPSVTEQLGGRPKISFEESTERMKRQKTKNLRKSTSLPQLVFATQMKLRASGQTDTSKLVGEIVSDPSSAQKYINSYKQSIETKSMSGDDAVALIVDAQLSRHQYNIIRSKAPKIYPSYKIVQEAKKQCYPQPNKIYITETSVHVDLQTILDLTIDRLIITLKDVIHTLSSNELKKLCLISKWGFDGSSGHSSYKQAFYGIEADDSAVFITCIVPLRLQSGSKVVWQNPRPGSTRYCRPLKIAFMKENTRVSIDEKKRMDEQILNLEKSSILLDENTLVIKHNLTFTMIDGTVCNAVTGSTSTQKCYICNAT
;
A
#
# COMPACT_ATOMS: atom_id res chain seq x y z
N MET A 1 -8.93 -50.60 -53.19
CA MET A 1 -9.67 -51.71 -53.86
C MET A 1 -8.99 -51.98 -55.21
N SER A 2 -8.98 -53.21 -55.76
CA SER A 2 -8.41 -53.45 -57.10
C SER A 2 -9.42 -53.11 -58.22
N ARG A 3 -8.93 -52.81 -59.42
CA ARG A 3 -9.76 -52.60 -60.62
C ARG A 3 -10.51 -53.87 -61.03
N GLU A 4 -9.93 -55.03 -60.76
CA GLU A 4 -10.58 -56.33 -60.90
C GLU A 4 -11.87 -56.42 -60.08
N LYS A 5 -11.87 -55.90 -58.84
CA LYS A 5 -13.08 -55.88 -58.02
C LYS A 5 -14.16 -54.95 -58.58
N PHE A 6 -13.78 -53.86 -59.26
CA PHE A 6 -14.73 -53.00 -59.96
C PHE A 6 -15.39 -53.75 -61.12
N LEU A 7 -14.61 -54.52 -61.88
CA LEU A 7 -15.13 -55.35 -62.98
C LEU A 7 -16.09 -56.43 -62.47
N GLU A 8 -15.76 -57.08 -61.35
CA GLU A 8 -16.63 -58.07 -60.71
C GLU A 8 -17.97 -57.45 -60.27
N ILE A 9 -17.95 -56.27 -59.62
CA ILE A 9 -19.16 -55.54 -59.23
C ILE A 9 -20.01 -55.17 -60.45
N MET A 10 -19.37 -54.73 -61.55
CA MET A 10 -20.07 -54.38 -62.77
C MET A 10 -20.73 -55.58 -63.44
N LYS A 11 -20.08 -56.75 -63.47
CA LYS A 11 -20.64 -58.00 -64.03
C LYS A 11 -21.76 -58.56 -63.17
N ASN A 12 -21.57 -58.55 -61.86
CA ASN A 12 -22.56 -59.05 -60.90
C ASN A 12 -23.79 -58.14 -60.78
N SER A 13 -23.81 -56.99 -61.47
CA SER A 13 -24.97 -56.10 -61.49
C SER A 13 -26.16 -56.62 -62.32
N GLY A 14 -25.96 -57.65 -63.17
CA GLY A 14 -27.03 -58.24 -63.99
C GLY A 14 -27.53 -57.37 -65.15
N HIS A 15 -26.97 -56.17 -65.36
CA HIS A 15 -27.38 -55.27 -66.43
C HIS A 15 -26.57 -55.51 -67.72
N GLN A 16 -27.24 -55.57 -68.88
CA GLN A 16 -26.57 -55.70 -70.19
C GLN A 16 -25.92 -54.39 -70.68
N LYS A 17 -26.46 -53.23 -70.29
CA LYS A 17 -25.92 -51.92 -70.70
C LYS A 17 -24.89 -51.42 -69.68
N LEU A 18 -23.71 -51.07 -70.18
CA LEU A 18 -22.57 -50.57 -69.40
C LEU A 18 -22.91 -49.39 -68.48
N GLN A 19 -23.81 -48.50 -68.90
CA GLN A 19 -24.23 -47.34 -68.10
C GLN A 19 -24.86 -47.75 -66.75
N TYR A 20 -25.71 -48.78 -66.76
CA TYR A 20 -26.33 -49.28 -65.53
C TYR A 20 -25.35 -50.05 -64.65
N GLN A 21 -24.42 -50.80 -65.26
CA GLN A 21 -23.34 -51.46 -64.51
C GLN A 21 -22.47 -50.45 -63.74
N ILE A 22 -22.21 -49.29 -64.33
CA ILE A 22 -21.42 -48.21 -63.72
C ILE A 22 -22.20 -47.49 -62.62
N GLN A 23 -23.51 -47.30 -62.78
CA GLN A 23 -24.35 -46.78 -61.71
C GLN A 23 -24.37 -47.72 -60.49
N THR A 24 -24.39 -49.03 -60.71
CA THR A 24 -24.30 -50.04 -59.64
C THR A 24 -22.92 -50.00 -58.96
N LEU A 25 -21.84 -49.88 -59.74
CA LEU A 25 -20.50 -49.69 -59.19
C LEU A 25 -20.40 -48.42 -58.34
N GLN A 26 -20.99 -47.32 -58.80
CA GLN A 26 -21.00 -46.06 -58.08
C GLN A 26 -21.74 -46.17 -56.74
N LYS A 27 -22.95 -46.76 -56.73
CA LYS A 27 -23.72 -46.98 -55.49
C LYS A 27 -22.97 -47.87 -54.50
N GLU A 28 -22.29 -48.91 -54.97
CA GLU A 28 -21.53 -49.82 -54.12
C GLU A 28 -20.27 -49.15 -53.53
N ILE A 29 -19.60 -48.29 -54.31
CA ILE A 29 -18.47 -47.49 -53.82
C ILE A 29 -18.95 -46.46 -52.81
N GLU A 30 -20.04 -45.74 -53.09
CA GLU A 30 -20.65 -44.75 -52.19
C GLU A 30 -21.09 -45.38 -50.85
N LYS A 31 -21.68 -46.59 -50.91
CA LYS A 31 -22.05 -47.36 -49.71
C LYS A 31 -20.83 -47.72 -48.86
N ARG A 32 -19.71 -48.09 -49.49
CA ARG A 32 -18.46 -48.46 -48.79
C ARG A 32 -17.69 -47.29 -48.23
N THR A 33 -17.77 -46.12 -48.85
CA THR A 33 -17.09 -44.91 -48.36
C THR A 33 -17.87 -44.18 -47.27
N GLY A 34 -19.15 -44.55 -47.06
CA GLY A 34 -20.10 -43.75 -46.28
C GLY A 34 -20.48 -42.48 -47.05
N TYR A 35 -21.74 -42.03 -46.95
CA TYR A 35 -22.20 -40.82 -47.65
C TYR A 35 -21.35 -39.61 -47.24
N GLY A 36 -20.36 -39.25 -48.09
CA GLY A 36 -19.39 -38.21 -47.83
C GLY A 36 -19.86 -36.80 -48.21
N THR A 37 -19.01 -35.82 -47.90
CA THR A 37 -19.19 -34.40 -48.31
C THR A 37 -19.27 -34.27 -49.83
N ASP A 38 -19.83 -33.17 -50.35
CA ASP A 38 -19.98 -32.96 -51.80
C ASP A 38 -18.65 -33.01 -52.57
N SER A 39 -17.54 -32.66 -51.90
CA SER A 39 -16.18 -32.80 -52.44
C SER A 39 -15.77 -34.28 -52.63
N GLN A 40 -16.13 -35.16 -51.69
CA GLN A 40 -15.85 -36.60 -51.79
C GLN A 40 -16.71 -37.26 -52.87
N LYS A 41 -17.98 -36.88 -53.00
CA LYS A 41 -18.84 -37.35 -54.11
C LYS A 41 -18.26 -36.96 -55.47
N LEU A 42 -17.74 -35.74 -55.60
CA LEU A 42 -17.07 -35.28 -56.82
C LEU A 42 -15.79 -36.08 -57.13
N GLN A 43 -14.98 -36.39 -56.11
CA GLN A 43 -13.78 -37.21 -56.26
C GLN A 43 -14.10 -38.64 -56.71
N ILE A 44 -15.11 -39.27 -56.10
CA ILE A 44 -15.58 -40.61 -56.48
C ILE A 44 -16.09 -40.61 -57.93
N SER A 45 -16.91 -39.63 -58.31
CA SER A 45 -17.43 -39.50 -59.68
C SER A 45 -16.31 -39.36 -60.73
N ARG A 46 -15.30 -38.52 -60.46
CA ARG A 46 -14.12 -38.38 -61.34
C ARG A 46 -13.33 -39.68 -61.47
N MET A 47 -13.15 -40.39 -60.36
CA MET A 47 -12.43 -41.67 -60.32
C MET A 47 -13.15 -42.74 -61.15
N ILE A 48 -14.47 -42.88 -60.97
CA ILE A 48 -15.29 -43.82 -61.72
C ILE A 48 -15.31 -43.46 -63.20
N SER A 49 -15.42 -42.18 -63.54
CA SER A 49 -15.38 -41.71 -64.93
C SER A 49 -14.04 -42.06 -65.61
N ARG A 50 -12.93 -41.89 -64.90
CA ARG A 50 -11.61 -42.28 -65.40
C ARG A 50 -11.52 -43.79 -65.61
N PHE A 51 -11.99 -44.58 -64.64
CA PHE A 51 -12.03 -46.04 -64.77
C PHE A 51 -12.90 -46.47 -65.97
N GLN A 52 -14.08 -45.86 -66.15
CA GLN A 52 -14.96 -46.13 -67.28
C GLN A 52 -14.27 -45.86 -68.63
N SER A 53 -13.57 -44.74 -68.75
CA SER A 53 -12.85 -44.39 -69.97
C SER A 53 -11.72 -45.40 -70.24
N GLU A 54 -10.89 -45.70 -69.24
CA GLU A 54 -9.82 -46.68 -69.36
C GLU A 54 -10.35 -48.08 -69.71
N TYR A 55 -11.48 -48.48 -69.11
CA TYR A 55 -12.16 -49.73 -69.40
C TYR A 55 -12.65 -49.81 -70.85
N LYS A 56 -13.37 -48.80 -71.33
CA LYS A 56 -13.90 -48.77 -72.72
C LYS A 56 -12.79 -48.90 -73.75
N THR A 57 -11.73 -48.10 -73.62
CA THR A 57 -10.61 -48.12 -74.57
C THR A 57 -9.91 -49.48 -74.57
N ARG A 58 -9.72 -50.10 -73.41
CA ARG A 58 -9.10 -51.43 -73.30
C ARG A 58 -10.03 -52.55 -73.79
N TRP A 59 -11.34 -52.40 -73.58
CA TRP A 59 -12.37 -53.32 -74.07
C TRP A 59 -12.44 -53.34 -75.59
N GLU A 60 -12.35 -52.17 -76.22
CA GLU A 60 -12.28 -52.03 -77.68
C GLU A 60 -11.01 -52.65 -78.25
N LYS A 61 -9.84 -52.40 -77.64
CA LYS A 61 -8.57 -53.02 -78.03
C LYS A 61 -8.55 -54.54 -77.88
N ALA A 62 -9.31 -55.07 -76.93
CA ALA A 62 -9.51 -56.51 -76.76
C ALA A 62 -10.57 -57.10 -77.73
N HIS A 63 -11.04 -56.31 -78.72
CA HIS A 63 -12.10 -56.67 -79.66
C HIS A 63 -13.40 -57.09 -78.97
N ARG A 64 -13.69 -56.52 -77.79
CA ARG A 64 -14.87 -56.83 -76.98
C ARG A 64 -14.97 -58.31 -76.57
N MET A 65 -13.84 -59.03 -76.55
CA MET A 65 -13.77 -60.41 -76.06
C MET A 65 -13.22 -60.44 -74.64
N GLU A 66 -13.97 -61.08 -73.75
CA GLU A 66 -13.69 -61.07 -72.31
C GLU A 66 -12.38 -61.77 -71.93
N GLU A 67 -12.17 -62.99 -72.44
CA GLU A 67 -10.96 -63.77 -72.16
C GLU A 67 -9.70 -63.02 -72.60
N ARG A 68 -9.76 -62.38 -73.78
CA ARG A 68 -8.69 -61.55 -74.32
C ARG A 68 -8.47 -60.31 -73.47
N PHE A 69 -9.53 -59.64 -73.04
CA PHE A 69 -9.43 -58.47 -72.17
C PHE A 69 -8.75 -58.78 -70.84
N ILE A 70 -9.13 -59.89 -70.18
CA ILE A 70 -8.54 -60.30 -68.90
C ILE A 70 -7.05 -60.64 -69.07
N LYS A 71 -6.72 -61.40 -70.12
CA LYS A 71 -5.34 -61.81 -70.44
C LYS A 71 -4.44 -60.59 -70.71
N ASP A 72 -4.89 -59.67 -71.57
CA ASP A 72 -4.06 -58.55 -72.02
C ASP A 72 -3.94 -57.41 -70.99
N ASN A 73 -4.86 -57.34 -70.01
CA ASN A 73 -4.93 -56.26 -69.03
C ASN A 73 -4.72 -56.73 -67.58
N THR A 74 -4.13 -57.91 -67.37
CA THR A 74 -3.96 -58.51 -66.03
C THR A 74 -3.25 -57.56 -65.04
N ASN A 75 -2.17 -56.90 -65.47
CA ASN A 75 -1.43 -55.96 -64.60
C ASN A 75 -2.27 -54.72 -64.25
N TRP A 76 -3.07 -54.23 -65.19
CA TRP A 76 -3.98 -53.10 -64.96
C TRP A 76 -5.13 -53.51 -64.03
N LEU A 77 -5.70 -54.70 -64.17
CA LEU A 77 -6.76 -55.21 -63.29
C LEU A 77 -6.30 -55.40 -61.85
N LYS A 78 -5.07 -55.91 -61.64
CA LYS A 78 -4.47 -56.09 -60.31
C LYS A 78 -4.05 -54.79 -59.64
N SER A 79 -3.94 -53.69 -60.39
CA SER A 79 -3.55 -52.39 -59.82
C SER A 79 -4.60 -51.83 -58.85
N LYS A 80 -4.12 -51.19 -57.79
CA LYS A 80 -4.98 -50.63 -56.74
C LYS A 80 -5.57 -49.28 -57.17
N VAL A 81 -6.82 -49.08 -56.78
CA VAL A 81 -7.55 -47.81 -56.80
C VAL A 81 -7.66 -47.32 -55.36
N CYS A 82 -7.16 -46.11 -55.10
CA CYS A 82 -7.27 -45.42 -53.82
C CYS A 82 -8.68 -44.83 -53.68
N LEU A 83 -9.45 -45.34 -52.74
CA LEU A 83 -10.72 -44.74 -52.36
C LEU A 83 -10.45 -43.61 -51.35
N PRO A 84 -11.15 -42.47 -51.43
CA PRO A 84 -11.02 -41.42 -50.42
C PRO A 84 -11.45 -41.99 -49.06
N SER A 85 -10.50 -42.14 -48.15
CA SER A 85 -10.75 -42.56 -46.78
C SER A 85 -11.38 -41.41 -46.00
N VAL A 86 -12.41 -41.70 -45.22
CA VAL A 86 -12.83 -40.84 -44.11
C VAL A 86 -11.67 -40.83 -43.12
N THR A 87 -10.74 -39.88 -43.25
CA THR A 87 -9.93 -39.51 -42.10
C THR A 87 -10.91 -38.94 -41.09
N GLU A 88 -11.01 -39.56 -39.92
CA GLU A 88 -11.62 -38.95 -38.75
C GLU A 88 -10.88 -37.64 -38.43
N GLN A 89 -11.23 -36.55 -39.11
CA GLN A 89 -11.11 -35.25 -38.50
C GLN A 89 -12.17 -35.24 -37.41
N LEU A 90 -11.78 -35.62 -36.20
CA LEU A 90 -12.54 -35.34 -34.99
C LEU A 90 -12.82 -33.84 -35.01
N GLY A 91 -14.04 -33.48 -35.42
CA GLY A 91 -14.56 -32.12 -35.35
C GLY A 91 -14.52 -31.67 -33.91
N GLY A 92 -13.50 -30.89 -33.57
CA GLY A 92 -13.27 -30.39 -32.24
C GLY A 92 -12.87 -28.93 -32.31
N ARG A 93 -13.33 -28.16 -31.33
CA ARG A 93 -12.92 -26.77 -31.12
C ARG A 93 -11.38 -26.66 -31.18
N PRO A 94 -10.81 -25.67 -31.88
CA PRO A 94 -9.37 -25.44 -31.91
C PRO A 94 -8.79 -25.44 -30.50
N LYS A 95 -7.73 -26.24 -30.28
CA LYS A 95 -7.06 -26.30 -28.99
C LYS A 95 -6.23 -25.02 -28.81
N ILE A 96 -6.72 -24.14 -27.95
CA ILE A 96 -5.98 -22.96 -27.47
C ILE A 96 -4.71 -23.43 -26.76
N SER A 97 -3.59 -22.70 -26.85
CA SER A 97 -2.34 -23.00 -26.13
C SER A 97 -2.53 -22.97 -24.60
N PHE A 98 -1.56 -23.45 -23.81
CA PHE A 98 -1.70 -23.39 -22.35
C PHE A 98 -1.66 -21.95 -21.86
N GLU A 99 -0.78 -21.13 -22.45
CA GLU A 99 -0.49 -19.75 -22.12
C GLU A 99 -1.73 -18.87 -22.32
N GLU A 100 -2.41 -19.03 -23.45
CA GLU A 100 -3.61 -18.28 -23.87
C GLU A 100 -4.91 -18.81 -23.23
N SER A 101 -4.86 -19.90 -22.46
CA SER A 101 -6.03 -20.46 -21.80
C SER A 101 -6.44 -19.67 -20.56
N THR A 102 -7.74 -19.60 -20.29
CA THR A 102 -8.27 -19.09 -19.02
C THR A 102 -7.86 -19.99 -17.84
N GLU A 103 -7.84 -19.45 -16.63
CA GLU A 103 -7.49 -20.20 -15.41
C GLU A 103 -8.30 -21.50 -15.24
N ARG A 104 -9.61 -21.45 -15.54
CA ARG A 104 -10.47 -22.64 -15.52
C ARG A 104 -9.98 -23.72 -16.49
N MET A 105 -9.60 -23.33 -17.70
CA MET A 105 -9.07 -24.26 -18.72
C MET A 105 -7.67 -24.77 -18.36
N LYS A 106 -6.79 -23.92 -17.82
CA LYS A 106 -5.46 -24.33 -17.31
C LYS A 106 -5.57 -25.40 -16.23
N ARG A 107 -6.47 -25.21 -15.25
CA ARG A 107 -6.76 -26.20 -14.19
C ARG A 107 -7.28 -27.53 -14.72
N GLN A 108 -8.10 -27.48 -15.78
CA GLN A 108 -8.62 -28.68 -16.43
C GLN A 108 -7.52 -29.40 -17.22
N LYS A 109 -6.69 -28.67 -17.97
CA LYS A 109 -5.57 -29.23 -18.74
C LYS A 109 -4.52 -29.91 -17.83
N THR A 110 -4.24 -29.34 -16.65
CA THR A 110 -3.28 -29.92 -15.68
C THR A 110 -3.91 -30.96 -14.76
N LYS A 111 -5.21 -31.28 -14.91
CA LYS A 111 -5.92 -32.21 -14.02
C LYS A 111 -5.28 -33.60 -13.99
N ASN A 112 -4.92 -34.14 -15.15
CA ASN A 112 -4.28 -35.45 -15.23
C ASN A 112 -2.89 -35.41 -14.60
N LEU A 113 -2.08 -34.40 -14.94
CA LEU A 113 -0.73 -34.22 -14.39
C LEU A 113 -0.72 -34.16 -12.85
N ARG A 114 -1.65 -33.42 -12.25
CA ARG A 114 -1.78 -33.31 -10.78
C ARG A 114 -2.29 -34.58 -10.11
N LYS A 115 -3.03 -35.42 -10.84
CA LYS A 115 -3.53 -36.71 -10.33
C LYS A 115 -2.48 -37.81 -10.44
N SER A 116 -1.70 -37.81 -11.52
CA SER A 116 -0.74 -38.86 -11.84
C SER A 116 0.64 -38.66 -11.21
N THR A 117 0.92 -37.50 -10.63
CA THR A 117 2.27 -37.10 -10.22
C THR A 117 2.25 -36.55 -8.80
N SER A 118 3.26 -36.91 -7.99
CA SER A 118 3.38 -36.42 -6.62
C SER A 118 3.91 -34.98 -6.55
N LEU A 119 3.63 -34.29 -5.44
CA LEU A 119 4.10 -32.92 -5.23
C LEU A 119 5.64 -32.78 -5.29
N PRO A 120 6.45 -33.64 -4.64
CA PRO A 120 7.91 -33.54 -4.73
C PRO A 120 8.42 -33.69 -6.17
N GLN A 121 7.83 -34.61 -6.95
CA GLN A 121 8.19 -34.79 -8.36
C GLN A 121 7.84 -33.56 -9.21
N LEU A 122 6.66 -32.96 -8.98
CA LEU A 122 6.27 -31.73 -9.67
C LEU A 122 7.19 -30.56 -9.32
N VAL A 123 7.55 -30.40 -8.05
CA VAL A 123 8.46 -29.35 -7.58
C VAL A 123 9.84 -29.53 -8.20
N PHE A 124 10.39 -30.74 -8.19
CA PHE A 124 11.68 -31.03 -8.81
C PHE A 124 11.66 -30.78 -10.33
N ALA A 125 10.60 -31.21 -11.03
CA ALA A 125 10.43 -30.95 -12.45
C ALA A 125 10.36 -29.45 -12.77
N THR A 126 9.64 -28.67 -11.94
CA THR A 126 9.60 -27.20 -12.05
C THR A 126 10.98 -26.59 -11.84
N GLN A 127 11.72 -27.02 -10.82
CA GLN A 127 13.08 -26.56 -10.58
C GLN A 127 14.04 -26.86 -11.75
N MET A 128 13.95 -28.06 -12.35
CA MET A 128 14.75 -28.40 -13.52
C MET A 128 14.44 -27.50 -14.72
N LYS A 129 13.15 -27.22 -14.97
CA LYS A 129 12.74 -26.31 -16.05
C LYS A 129 13.19 -24.87 -15.83
N LEU A 130 13.12 -24.37 -14.59
CA LEU A 130 13.62 -23.03 -14.24
C LEU A 130 15.14 -22.91 -14.41
N ARG A 131 15.91 -23.95 -14.06
CA ARG A 131 17.36 -23.96 -14.31
C ARG A 131 17.68 -23.98 -15.80
N ALA A 132 16.97 -24.81 -16.58
CA ALA A 132 17.16 -24.88 -18.03
C ALA A 132 16.80 -23.57 -18.75
N SER A 133 15.90 -22.75 -18.19
CA SER A 133 15.57 -21.42 -18.70
C SER A 133 16.46 -20.29 -18.14
N GLY A 134 17.53 -20.61 -17.40
CA GLY A 134 18.46 -19.65 -16.81
C GLY A 134 17.98 -18.96 -15.53
N GLN A 135 16.81 -19.33 -15.00
CA GLN A 135 16.23 -18.76 -13.77
C GLN A 135 16.69 -19.54 -12.54
N THR A 136 18.00 -19.51 -12.27
CA THR A 136 18.64 -20.29 -11.20
C THR A 136 18.18 -19.88 -9.80
N ASP A 137 18.03 -18.58 -9.54
CA ASP A 137 17.59 -18.08 -8.23
C ASP A 137 16.12 -18.40 -7.95
N THR A 138 15.24 -18.26 -8.95
CA THR A 138 13.83 -18.70 -8.86
C THR A 138 13.74 -20.20 -8.54
N SER A 139 14.62 -21.02 -9.14
CA SER A 139 14.66 -22.45 -8.86
C SER A 139 15.08 -22.76 -7.42
N LYS A 140 16.02 -21.99 -6.84
CA LYS A 140 16.44 -22.16 -5.44
C LYS A 140 15.30 -21.77 -4.51
N LEU A 141 14.68 -20.61 -4.75
CA LEU A 141 13.55 -20.10 -3.98
C LEU A 141 12.38 -21.08 -3.92
N VAL A 142 11.99 -21.67 -5.07
CA VAL A 142 10.92 -22.70 -5.11
C VAL A 142 11.26 -23.92 -4.27
N GLY A 143 12.53 -24.31 -4.19
CA GLY A 143 12.98 -25.43 -3.34
C GLY A 143 12.92 -25.11 -1.86
N GLU A 144 13.40 -23.94 -1.46
CA GLU A 144 13.40 -23.48 -0.08
C GLU A 144 11.98 -23.32 0.48
N ILE A 145 11.09 -22.69 -0.30
CA ILE A 145 9.67 -22.46 0.08
C ILE A 145 8.93 -23.78 0.31
N VAL A 146 9.19 -24.80 -0.52
CA VAL A 146 8.52 -26.10 -0.41
C VAL A 146 9.10 -26.94 0.73
N SER A 147 10.40 -26.79 1.02
CA SER A 147 11.07 -27.57 2.07
C SER A 147 10.70 -27.14 3.48
N ASP A 148 10.40 -25.85 3.68
CA ASP A 148 9.99 -25.29 4.97
C ASP A 148 8.81 -24.31 4.82
N PRO A 149 7.57 -24.74 5.15
CA PRO A 149 6.40 -23.88 5.15
C PRO A 149 6.51 -22.64 6.05
N SER A 150 7.33 -22.70 7.11
CA SER A 150 7.54 -21.55 8.00
C SER A 150 8.41 -20.47 7.33
N SER A 151 9.37 -20.88 6.50
CA SER A 151 10.16 -19.99 5.66
C SER A 151 9.30 -19.31 4.62
N ALA A 152 8.37 -20.02 3.97
CA ALA A 152 7.39 -19.43 3.06
C ALA A 152 6.59 -18.29 3.74
N GLN A 153 6.13 -18.51 4.98
CA GLN A 153 5.41 -17.49 5.73
C GLN A 153 6.28 -16.27 6.07
N LYS A 154 7.57 -16.48 6.41
CA LYS A 154 8.53 -15.40 6.64
C LYS A 154 8.73 -14.55 5.38
N TYR A 155 8.94 -15.18 4.21
CA TYR A 155 9.06 -14.46 2.94
C TYR A 155 7.81 -13.67 2.60
N ILE A 156 6.61 -14.24 2.80
CA ILE A 156 5.34 -13.54 2.59
C ILE A 156 5.23 -12.32 3.52
N ASN A 157 5.59 -12.46 4.79
CA ASN A 157 5.53 -11.38 5.78
C ASN A 157 6.54 -10.28 5.45
N SER A 158 7.80 -10.61 5.15
CA SER A 158 8.82 -9.64 4.75
C SER A 158 8.48 -8.92 3.45
N TYR A 159 7.93 -9.64 2.45
CA TYR A 159 7.48 -9.05 1.20
C TYR A 159 6.30 -8.10 1.42
N LYS A 160 5.30 -8.48 2.22
CA LYS A 160 4.20 -7.59 2.62
C LYS A 160 4.70 -6.35 3.34
N GLN A 161 5.63 -6.51 4.28
CA GLN A 161 6.24 -5.41 5.02
C GLN A 161 7.08 -4.49 4.13
N SER A 162 7.68 -5.01 3.05
CA SER A 162 8.42 -4.22 2.05
C SER A 162 7.50 -3.44 1.08
N ILE A 163 6.27 -3.91 0.87
CA ILE A 163 5.27 -3.28 -0.01
C ILE A 163 4.44 -2.24 0.72
N GLU A 164 4.17 -2.44 2.01
CA GLU A 164 3.58 -1.42 2.86
C GLU A 164 4.60 -0.29 3.08
N THR A 165 4.58 0.68 2.17
CA THR A 165 5.12 2.01 2.47
C THR A 165 4.35 2.52 3.68
N LYS A 166 4.92 2.35 4.87
CA LYS A 166 4.30 2.80 6.12
C LYS A 166 4.05 4.30 5.99
N SER A 167 2.78 4.69 5.93
CA SER A 167 2.39 6.08 6.01
C SER A 167 2.98 6.66 7.29
N MET A 168 3.61 7.83 7.16
CA MET A 168 4.05 8.64 8.27
C MET A 168 2.89 8.84 9.25
N SER A 169 3.19 8.84 10.55
CA SER A 169 2.17 9.03 11.58
C SER A 169 1.66 10.47 11.58
N GLY A 170 0.52 10.71 12.24
CA GLY A 170 0.01 12.06 12.43
C GLY A 170 0.99 12.95 13.20
N ASP A 171 1.61 12.43 14.27
CA ASP A 171 2.60 13.15 15.08
C ASP A 171 3.85 13.50 14.27
N ASP A 172 4.39 12.55 13.50
CA ASP A 172 5.57 12.80 12.63
C ASP A 172 5.27 13.83 11.55
N ALA A 173 4.05 13.80 10.98
CA ALA A 173 3.63 14.78 10.00
C ALA A 173 3.44 16.18 10.63
N VAL A 174 2.96 16.27 11.87
CA VAL A 174 2.91 17.52 12.62
C VAL A 174 4.32 18.04 12.89
N ALA A 175 5.25 17.19 13.32
CA ALA A 175 6.64 17.54 13.54
C ALA A 175 7.27 18.09 12.26
N LEU A 176 7.10 17.41 11.12
CA LEU A 176 7.57 17.88 9.82
C LEU A 176 7.02 19.26 9.47
N ILE A 177 5.71 19.48 9.65
CA ILE A 177 5.06 20.77 9.36
C ILE A 177 5.65 21.89 10.21
N VAL A 178 5.86 21.66 11.51
CA VAL A 178 6.40 22.66 12.44
C VAL A 178 7.87 22.93 12.13
N ASP A 179 8.67 21.88 11.93
CA ASP A 179 10.12 21.97 11.76
C ASP A 179 10.52 22.60 10.43
N ALA A 180 9.78 22.28 9.36
CA ALA A 180 9.97 22.87 8.04
C ALA A 180 9.08 24.11 7.80
N GLN A 181 8.36 24.59 8.83
CA GLN A 181 7.50 25.78 8.77
C GLN A 181 6.51 25.77 7.60
N LEU A 182 5.92 24.60 7.32
CA LEU A 182 5.04 24.41 6.19
C LEU A 182 3.63 24.97 6.47
N SER A 183 3.10 25.73 5.52
CA SER A 183 1.67 25.99 5.47
C SER A 183 0.88 24.71 5.15
N ARG A 184 -0.41 24.70 5.48
CA ARG A 184 -1.34 23.63 5.06
C ARG A 184 -1.30 23.40 3.55
N HIS A 185 -1.18 24.47 2.77
CA HIS A 185 -1.14 24.39 1.31
C HIS A 185 0.14 23.69 0.82
N GLN A 186 1.31 24.11 1.30
CA GLN A 186 2.59 23.48 0.97
C GLN A 186 2.62 22.00 1.35
N TYR A 187 2.14 21.66 2.56
CA TYR A 187 2.02 20.26 2.97
C TYR A 187 1.13 19.44 2.02
N ASN A 188 -0.01 20.00 1.60
CA ASN A 188 -0.90 19.32 0.67
C ASN A 188 -0.28 19.15 -0.73
N ILE A 189 0.54 20.09 -1.20
CA ILE A 189 1.32 19.94 -2.44
C ILE A 189 2.29 18.77 -2.29
N ILE A 190 3.08 18.72 -1.21
CA ILE A 190 4.04 17.63 -0.96
C ILE A 190 3.32 16.29 -0.91
N ARG A 191 2.21 16.22 -0.15
CA ARG A 191 1.37 15.01 -0.07
C ARG A 191 0.84 14.58 -1.43
N SER A 192 0.44 15.52 -2.30
CA SER A 192 -0.08 15.18 -3.64
C SER A 192 0.94 14.40 -4.48
N LYS A 193 2.24 14.60 -4.23
CA LYS A 193 3.33 13.90 -4.92
C LYS A 193 3.65 12.54 -4.29
N ALA A 194 3.36 12.35 -2.99
CA ALA A 194 3.61 11.11 -2.28
C ALA A 194 2.49 10.74 -1.29
N PRO A 195 1.27 10.42 -1.79
CA PRO A 195 0.08 10.26 -0.94
C PRO A 195 0.10 9.00 -0.06
N LYS A 196 0.95 8.02 -0.36
CA LYS A 196 1.15 6.81 0.45
C LYS A 196 2.07 7.04 1.66
N ILE A 197 2.94 8.04 1.58
CA ILE A 197 3.91 8.37 2.63
C ILE A 197 3.31 9.42 3.57
N TYR A 198 2.70 10.47 3.04
CA TYR A 198 2.20 11.58 3.86
C TYR A 198 0.72 11.41 4.20
N PRO A 199 0.35 11.40 5.48
CA PRO A 199 -1.04 11.23 5.89
C PRO A 199 -1.89 12.43 5.46
N SER A 200 -3.20 12.21 5.33
CA SER A 200 -4.15 13.28 5.02
C SER A 200 -4.09 14.40 6.06
N TYR A 201 -4.42 15.63 5.66
CA TYR A 201 -4.42 16.75 6.59
C TYR A 201 -5.45 16.57 7.74
N LYS A 202 -6.47 15.72 7.56
CA LYS A 202 -7.40 15.37 8.64
C LYS A 202 -6.69 14.64 9.79
N ILE A 203 -5.83 13.67 9.46
CA ILE A 203 -5.01 12.94 10.44
C ILE A 203 -4.04 13.90 11.14
N VAL A 204 -3.45 14.83 10.40
CA VAL A 204 -2.60 15.89 10.96
C VAL A 204 -3.39 16.78 11.92
N GLN A 205 -4.63 17.17 11.58
CA GLN A 205 -5.49 17.97 12.44
C GLN A 205 -5.86 17.24 13.72
N GLU A 206 -6.13 15.94 13.66
CA GLU A 206 -6.41 15.11 14.83
C GLU A 206 -5.19 15.06 15.75
N ALA A 207 -3.99 14.85 15.21
CA ALA A 207 -2.74 14.90 15.98
C ALA A 207 -2.49 16.29 16.60
N LYS A 208 -2.73 17.38 15.86
CA LYS A 208 -2.64 18.75 16.39
C LYS A 208 -3.57 18.97 17.58
N LYS A 209 -4.83 18.51 17.49
CA LYS A 209 -5.83 18.65 18.56
C LYS A 209 -5.39 17.95 19.85
N GLN A 210 -4.69 16.83 19.77
CA GLN A 210 -4.13 16.14 20.94
C GLN A 210 -3.02 16.94 21.65
N CYS A 211 -2.45 17.94 20.98
CA CYS A 211 -1.41 18.82 21.53
C CYS A 211 -1.96 20.16 22.02
N TYR A 212 -3.27 20.39 21.94
CA TYR A 212 -3.90 21.64 22.35
C TYR A 212 -4.58 21.50 23.71
N PRO A 213 -4.63 22.59 24.50
CA PRO A 213 -5.51 22.66 25.66
C PRO A 213 -6.97 22.41 25.24
N GLN A 214 -7.77 21.93 26.17
CA GLN A 214 -9.21 21.76 25.94
C GLN A 214 -9.85 23.13 25.60
N PRO A 215 -10.78 23.21 24.63
CA PRO A 215 -11.33 24.50 24.18
C PRO A 215 -11.97 25.33 25.29
N ASN A 216 -12.58 24.70 26.31
CA ASN A 216 -13.17 25.37 27.46
C ASN A 216 -12.15 25.91 28.48
N LYS A 217 -10.86 25.64 28.29
CA LYS A 217 -9.74 26.13 29.10
C LYS A 217 -8.92 27.20 28.38
N ILE A 218 -9.36 27.62 27.19
CA ILE A 218 -8.75 28.70 26.42
C ILE A 218 -9.66 29.91 26.51
N TYR A 219 -9.14 30.99 27.08
CA TYR A 219 -9.84 32.25 27.25
C TYR A 219 -9.37 33.21 26.16
N ILE A 220 -10.30 33.62 25.30
CA ILE A 220 -10.02 34.47 24.15
C ILE A 220 -10.86 35.75 24.26
N THR A 221 -10.18 36.89 24.17
CA THR A 221 -10.77 38.21 23.95
C THR A 221 -10.21 38.77 22.65
N GLU A 222 -10.67 39.95 22.22
CA GLU A 222 -10.12 40.60 21.03
C GLU A 222 -8.65 41.00 21.21
N THR A 223 -8.25 41.30 22.44
CA THR A 223 -6.92 41.81 22.78
C THR A 223 -6.02 40.80 23.45
N SER A 224 -6.51 39.60 23.78
CA SER A 224 -5.69 38.62 24.46
C SER A 224 -6.19 37.19 24.28
N VAL A 225 -5.26 36.25 24.37
CA VAL A 225 -5.55 34.85 24.59
C VAL A 225 -4.71 34.36 25.76
N HIS A 226 -5.32 33.61 26.66
CA HIS A 226 -4.62 32.96 27.75
C HIS A 226 -5.23 31.62 28.13
N VAL A 227 -4.45 30.84 28.85
CA VAL A 227 -4.81 29.53 29.39
C VAL A 227 -4.31 29.47 30.83
N ASP A 228 -4.96 28.67 31.66
CA ASP A 228 -4.54 28.49 33.06
C ASP A 228 -3.20 27.76 33.14
N LEU A 229 -2.38 28.15 34.13
CA LEU A 229 -1.08 27.53 34.40
C LEU A 229 -1.17 26.01 34.57
N GLN A 230 -2.14 25.54 35.37
CA GLN A 230 -2.38 24.13 35.61
C GLN A 230 -2.60 23.37 34.28
N THR A 231 -3.45 23.91 33.41
CA THR A 231 -3.79 23.29 32.11
C THR A 231 -2.55 23.09 31.23
N ILE A 232 -1.66 24.08 31.17
CA ILE A 232 -0.42 23.96 30.37
C ILE A 232 0.57 22.99 30.99
N LEU A 233 0.68 22.95 32.32
CA LEU A 233 1.58 22.02 33.00
C LEU A 233 1.09 20.58 32.88
N ASP A 234 -0.21 20.32 33.04
CA ASP A 234 -0.83 19.01 32.86
C ASP A 234 -0.59 18.51 31.43
N LEU A 235 -0.93 19.31 30.42
CA LEU A 235 -0.71 18.96 29.01
C LEU A 235 0.77 18.74 28.69
N THR A 236 1.67 19.51 29.30
CA THR A 236 3.11 19.35 29.11
C THR A 236 3.59 18.04 29.72
N ILE A 237 3.13 17.69 30.91
CA ILE A 237 3.45 16.43 31.57
C ILE A 237 2.86 15.24 30.80
N ASP A 238 1.61 15.30 30.35
CA ASP A 238 0.99 14.25 29.54
C ASP A 238 1.87 13.89 28.34
N ARG A 239 2.25 14.91 27.55
CA ARG A 239 3.09 14.70 26.37
C ARG A 239 4.49 14.21 26.76
N LEU A 240 5.07 14.74 27.83
CA LEU A 240 6.40 14.34 28.29
C LEU A 240 6.42 12.88 28.75
N ILE A 241 5.44 12.44 29.54
CA ILE A 241 5.34 11.06 30.04
C ILE A 241 5.14 10.06 28.90
N ILE A 242 4.31 10.37 27.90
CA ILE A 242 4.17 9.54 26.70
C ILE A 242 5.54 9.32 26.03
N THR A 243 6.34 10.37 25.87
CA THR A 243 7.67 10.27 25.26
C THR A 243 8.71 9.57 26.14
N LEU A 244 8.49 9.53 27.46
CA LEU A 244 9.41 8.94 28.43
C LEU A 244 8.94 7.58 28.95
N LYS A 245 7.92 6.97 28.33
CA LYS A 245 7.27 5.75 28.83
C LYS A 245 8.27 4.68 29.26
N ASP A 246 9.23 4.36 28.40
CA ASP A 246 10.25 3.33 28.68
C ASP A 246 11.13 3.70 29.87
N VAL A 247 11.53 4.97 30.00
CA VAL A 247 12.33 5.46 31.13
C VAL A 247 11.53 5.39 32.43
N ILE A 248 10.25 5.78 32.38
CA ILE A 248 9.35 5.72 33.54
C ILE A 248 9.17 4.29 34.03
N HIS A 249 9.09 3.30 33.14
CA HIS A 249 9.01 1.88 33.52
C HIS A 249 10.24 1.35 34.27
N THR A 250 11.41 2.01 34.14
CA THR A 250 12.61 1.62 34.89
C THR A 250 12.63 2.12 36.33
N LEU A 251 11.68 2.98 36.72
CA LEU A 251 11.64 3.58 38.05
C LEU A 251 10.88 2.70 39.04
N SER A 252 11.38 2.65 40.28
CA SER A 252 10.70 1.99 41.40
C SER A 252 9.47 2.75 41.87
N SER A 253 8.56 2.07 42.57
CA SER A 253 7.34 2.69 43.11
C SER A 253 7.61 3.87 44.07
N ASN A 254 8.74 3.86 44.77
CA ASN A 254 9.14 4.98 45.64
C ASN A 254 9.65 6.17 44.82
N GLU A 255 10.35 5.93 43.71
CA GLU A 255 10.78 6.98 42.79
C GLU A 255 9.57 7.63 42.09
N LEU A 256 8.59 6.85 41.68
CA LEU A 256 7.38 7.37 41.01
C LEU A 256 6.61 8.37 41.89
N LYS A 257 6.61 8.19 43.21
CA LYS A 257 5.94 9.10 44.17
C LYS A 257 6.67 10.43 44.37
N LYS A 258 7.91 10.54 43.90
CA LYS A 258 8.79 11.71 44.11
C LYS A 258 9.00 12.53 42.85
N LEU A 259 8.20 12.29 41.81
CA LEU A 259 8.31 13.02 40.55
C LEU A 259 8.00 14.50 40.73
N CYS A 260 8.90 15.34 40.21
CA CYS A 260 8.74 16.78 40.20
C CYS A 260 9.26 17.37 38.89
N LEU A 261 8.43 18.18 38.23
CA LEU A 261 8.81 19.00 37.09
C LEU A 261 9.30 20.36 37.57
N ILE A 262 10.56 20.64 37.27
CA ILE A 262 11.16 21.96 37.42
C ILE A 262 10.98 22.70 36.09
N SER A 263 10.40 23.88 36.18
CA SER A 263 10.18 24.78 35.06
C SER A 263 10.68 26.18 35.41
N LYS A 264 11.09 26.94 34.40
CA LYS A 264 11.24 28.39 34.51
C LYS A 264 10.11 29.08 33.78
N TRP A 265 9.78 30.29 34.18
CA TRP A 265 8.78 31.09 33.52
C TRP A 265 9.16 32.57 33.55
N GLY A 266 8.45 33.34 32.77
CA GLY A 266 8.52 34.79 32.75
C GLY A 266 7.72 35.36 31.59
N PHE A 267 7.99 36.60 31.25
CA PHE A 267 7.27 37.32 30.20
C PHE A 267 8.19 38.36 29.56
N ASP A 268 7.79 38.79 28.38
CA ASP A 268 8.50 39.80 27.59
C ASP A 268 7.50 40.59 26.74
N GLY A 269 7.82 41.85 26.49
CA GLY A 269 7.05 42.79 25.69
C GLY A 269 7.81 43.24 24.45
N SER A 270 7.18 43.10 23.29
CA SER A 270 7.70 43.58 22.01
C SER A 270 6.76 44.65 21.44
N SER A 271 7.33 45.76 20.95
CA SER A 271 6.59 46.89 20.35
C SER A 271 6.96 47.05 18.87
N GLY A 272 6.16 47.83 18.12
CA GLY A 272 6.41 48.09 16.70
C GLY A 272 5.89 46.99 15.77
N HIS A 273 4.90 46.23 16.23
CA HIS A 273 4.19 45.25 15.41
C HIS A 273 3.29 45.94 14.38
N SER A 274 2.99 45.23 13.29
CA SER A 274 2.08 45.74 12.27
C SER A 274 0.66 45.82 12.83
N SER A 275 0.06 47.01 12.76
CA SER A 275 -1.34 47.19 13.13
C SER A 275 -2.28 46.73 12.04
N TYR A 276 -3.29 45.97 12.43
CA TYR A 276 -4.34 45.49 11.56
C TYR A 276 -5.52 46.45 11.53
N LYS A 277 -6.24 46.49 10.42
CA LYS A 277 -7.46 47.31 10.27
C LYS A 277 -8.69 46.65 10.91
N GLN A 278 -8.50 45.89 11.99
CA GLN A 278 -9.58 45.22 12.71
C GLN A 278 -10.13 46.18 13.76
N ALA A 279 -11.46 46.28 13.85
CA ALA A 279 -12.09 47.07 14.89
C ALA A 279 -12.00 46.34 16.24
N PHE A 280 -11.63 47.08 17.28
CA PHE A 280 -11.76 46.65 18.67
C PHE A 280 -13.01 47.28 19.28
N TYR A 281 -13.68 46.58 20.20
CA TYR A 281 -14.78 47.17 20.98
C TYR A 281 -14.30 48.26 21.95
N GLY A 282 -13.02 48.24 22.35
CA GLY A 282 -12.43 49.21 23.27
C GLY A 282 -11.72 50.36 22.54
N ILE A 283 -11.97 51.61 22.97
CA ILE A 283 -11.36 52.82 22.39
C ILE A 283 -9.83 52.87 22.60
N GLU A 284 -9.32 52.20 23.64
CA GLU A 284 -7.89 52.18 24.01
C GLU A 284 -7.14 50.92 23.53
N ALA A 285 -7.80 50.01 22.81
CA ALA A 285 -7.16 48.79 22.33
C ALA A 285 -6.24 49.09 21.14
N ASP A 286 -5.01 48.58 21.20
CA ASP A 286 -3.96 48.78 20.21
C ASP A 286 -3.15 47.48 20.05
N ASP A 287 -2.92 47.06 18.81
CA ASP A 287 -2.15 45.86 18.43
C ASP A 287 -0.69 46.16 18.04
N SER A 288 -0.23 47.40 18.22
CA SER A 288 1.15 47.81 17.94
C SER A 288 2.20 47.16 18.87
N ALA A 289 1.77 46.61 20.00
CA ALA A 289 2.62 45.94 20.98
C ALA A 289 2.03 44.60 21.42
N VAL A 290 2.91 43.60 21.62
CA VAL A 290 2.56 42.27 22.08
C VAL A 290 3.32 41.96 23.35
N PHE A 291 2.60 41.51 24.38
CA PHE A 291 3.13 41.03 25.64
C PHE A 291 2.84 39.54 25.78
N ILE A 292 3.89 38.74 26.01
CA ILE A 292 3.80 37.28 26.03
C ILE A 292 4.34 36.73 27.34
N THR A 293 3.54 35.91 28.01
CA THR A 293 3.96 35.12 29.18
C THR A 293 4.19 33.68 28.76
N CYS A 294 5.33 33.12 29.16
CA CYS A 294 5.78 31.80 28.74
C CYS A 294 6.34 30.96 29.89
N ILE A 295 6.29 29.64 29.72
CA ILE A 295 6.88 28.65 30.62
C ILE A 295 7.80 27.74 29.81
N VAL A 296 8.91 27.31 30.39
CA VAL A 296 9.83 26.33 29.81
C VAL A 296 10.04 25.19 30.82
N PRO A 297 9.65 23.95 30.50
CA PRO A 297 10.03 22.80 31.30
C PRO A 297 11.55 22.58 31.18
N LEU A 298 12.23 22.47 32.32
CA LEU A 298 13.68 22.33 32.39
C LEU A 298 14.10 20.89 32.70
N ARG A 299 13.46 20.28 33.69
CA ARG A 299 13.87 18.98 34.22
C ARG A 299 12.71 18.26 34.86
N LEU A 300 12.54 16.98 34.55
CA LEU A 300 11.73 16.06 35.33
C LEU A 300 12.68 15.24 36.20
N GLN A 301 12.46 15.23 37.51
CA GLN A 301 13.31 14.50 38.46
C GLN A 301 12.47 13.70 39.45
N SER A 302 13.05 12.62 39.96
CA SER A 302 12.53 11.84 41.08
C SER A 302 13.49 11.96 42.25
N GLY A 303 13.15 12.80 43.23
CA GLY A 303 14.10 13.17 44.29
C GLY A 303 15.37 13.79 43.69
N SER A 304 16.52 13.13 43.85
CA SER A 304 17.81 13.54 43.28
C SER A 304 18.09 12.99 41.88
N LYS A 305 17.32 12.01 41.41
CA LYS A 305 17.54 11.34 40.12
C LYS A 305 16.88 12.14 38.99
N VAL A 306 17.64 12.45 37.95
CA VAL A 306 17.11 13.11 36.75
C VAL A 306 16.46 12.06 35.84
N VAL A 307 15.17 12.25 35.55
CA VAL A 307 14.39 11.39 34.63
C VAL A 307 14.44 11.95 33.22
N TRP A 308 14.34 13.26 33.11
CA TRP A 308 14.49 13.98 31.84
C TRP A 308 15.08 15.36 32.07
N GLN A 309 15.90 15.80 31.12
CA GLN A 309 16.51 17.11 31.09
C GLN A 309 16.26 17.72 29.72
N ASN A 310 15.77 18.95 29.70
CA ASN A 310 15.64 19.71 28.47
C ASN A 310 17.02 19.88 27.82
N PRO A 311 17.23 19.39 26.57
CA PRO A 311 18.53 19.44 25.91
C PRO A 311 18.89 20.86 25.43
N ARG A 312 17.91 21.76 25.28
CA ARG A 312 18.12 23.14 24.84
C ARG A 312 17.25 24.12 25.65
N PRO A 313 17.58 24.39 26.93
CA PRO A 313 16.77 25.23 27.83
C PRO A 313 16.58 26.69 27.39
N GLY A 314 17.42 27.19 26.47
CA GLY A 314 17.31 28.53 25.89
C GLY A 314 16.59 28.57 24.54
N SER A 315 16.15 27.42 24.00
CA SER A 315 15.48 27.37 22.70
C SER A 315 14.00 27.73 22.81
N THR A 316 13.51 28.50 21.85
CA THR A 316 12.09 28.80 21.67
C THR A 316 11.23 27.53 21.47
N ARG A 317 11.82 26.41 21.02
CA ARG A 317 11.09 25.15 20.78
C ARG A 317 10.48 24.52 22.04
N TYR A 318 11.05 24.80 23.21
CA TYR A 318 10.51 24.34 24.50
C TYR A 318 9.76 25.45 25.24
N CYS A 319 9.64 26.62 24.64
CA CYS A 319 8.91 27.75 25.21
C CYS A 319 7.41 27.58 24.96
N ARG A 320 6.65 27.38 26.03
CA ARG A 320 5.21 27.15 26.00
C ARG A 320 4.51 28.47 26.32
N PRO A 321 3.80 29.09 25.36
CA PRO A 321 3.06 30.32 25.62
C PRO A 321 1.87 30.02 26.53
N LEU A 322 1.72 30.86 27.55
CA LEU A 322 0.63 30.82 28.53
C LEU A 322 -0.38 31.95 28.27
N LYS A 323 0.12 33.13 27.92
CA LYS A 323 -0.68 34.32 27.61
C LYS A 323 -0.01 35.09 26.48
N ILE A 324 -0.82 35.58 25.55
CA ILE A 324 -0.43 36.54 24.51
C ILE A 324 -1.46 37.65 24.57
N ALA A 325 -1.02 38.90 24.70
CA ALA A 325 -1.90 40.05 24.78
C ALA A 325 -1.36 41.21 23.93
N PHE A 326 -2.26 41.95 23.29
CA PHE A 326 -1.98 43.23 22.67
C PHE A 326 -1.91 44.29 23.76
N MET A 327 -0.70 44.55 24.23
CA MET A 327 -0.42 45.40 25.37
C MET A 327 1.05 45.80 25.35
N LYS A 328 1.32 47.08 25.63
CA LYS A 328 2.68 47.57 25.81
C LYS A 328 3.19 47.24 27.21
N GLU A 329 4.37 46.64 27.29
CA GLU A 329 5.02 46.39 28.58
C GLU A 329 5.30 47.70 29.32
N ASN A 330 4.98 47.69 30.60
CA ASN A 330 5.32 48.74 31.56
C ASN A 330 5.39 48.15 32.98
N THR A 331 5.82 48.96 33.95
CA THR A 331 5.96 48.56 35.35
C THR A 331 4.69 47.95 35.93
N ARG A 332 3.53 48.59 35.71
CA ARG A 332 2.24 48.11 36.24
C ARG A 332 1.86 46.77 35.63
N VAL A 333 1.95 46.63 34.30
CA VAL A 333 1.66 45.39 33.59
C VAL A 333 2.56 44.25 34.08
N SER A 334 3.84 44.53 34.29
CA SER A 334 4.81 43.54 34.79
C SER A 334 4.48 43.08 36.21
N ILE A 335 4.12 44.01 37.10
CA ILE A 335 3.73 43.70 38.49
C ILE A 335 2.41 42.92 38.53
N ASP A 336 1.40 43.37 37.78
CA ASP A 336 0.08 42.73 37.72
C ASP A 336 0.17 41.31 37.15
N GLU A 337 0.95 41.11 36.08
CA GLU A 337 1.18 39.79 35.50
C GLU A 337 1.96 38.88 36.46
N LYS A 338 2.98 39.41 37.14
CA LYS A 338 3.71 38.65 38.15
C LYS A 338 2.78 38.20 39.27
N LYS A 339 1.95 39.10 39.80
CA LYS A 339 0.99 38.79 40.86
C LYS A 339 0.00 37.71 40.42
N ARG A 340 -0.56 37.84 39.21
CA ARG A 340 -1.46 36.83 38.60
C ARG A 340 -0.79 35.46 38.56
N MET A 341 0.45 35.40 38.12
CA MET A 341 1.20 34.14 38.04
C MET A 341 1.55 33.56 39.41
N ASP A 342 1.98 34.39 40.36
CA ASP A 342 2.27 33.96 41.72
C ASP A 342 1.01 33.40 42.41
N GLU A 343 -0.17 34.00 42.17
CA GLU A 343 -1.46 33.48 42.63
C GLU A 343 -1.80 32.11 42.00
N GLN A 344 -1.55 31.92 40.70
CA GLN A 344 -1.77 30.62 40.06
C GLN A 344 -0.77 29.56 40.54
N ILE A 345 0.49 29.95 40.81
CA ILE A 345 1.52 29.04 41.35
C ILE A 345 1.17 28.62 42.78
N LEU A 346 0.64 29.53 43.60
CA LEU A 346 0.24 29.24 44.97
C LEU A 346 -0.90 28.20 45.03
N ASN A 347 -1.84 28.27 44.08
CA ASN A 347 -3.00 27.38 43.98
C ASN A 347 -2.75 26.15 43.09
N LEU A 348 -1.48 25.89 42.73
CA LEU A 348 -1.15 24.84 41.78
C LEU A 348 -1.24 23.45 42.41
N GLU A 349 -1.95 22.55 41.72
CA GLU A 349 -2.11 21.15 42.11
C GLU A 349 -1.07 20.25 41.42
N LYS A 350 -0.90 19.04 41.96
CA LYS A 350 -0.04 18.03 41.33
C LYS A 350 -0.76 17.47 40.09
N SER A 351 -0.06 17.33 38.96
CA SER A 351 -0.62 16.63 37.80
C SER A 351 -0.77 15.14 38.09
N SER A 352 -1.89 14.56 37.67
CA SER A 352 -2.18 13.13 37.82
C SER A 352 -2.36 12.49 36.44
N ILE A 353 -1.41 11.65 36.03
CA ILE A 353 -1.42 11.00 34.72
C ILE A 353 -1.61 9.50 34.88
N LEU A 354 -2.55 8.92 34.13
CA LEU A 354 -2.70 7.48 34.03
C LEU A 354 -1.72 6.95 32.98
N LEU A 355 -0.76 6.13 33.40
CA LEU A 355 0.14 5.40 32.52
C LEU A 355 -0.07 3.90 32.73
N ASP A 356 -0.61 3.24 31.69
CA ASP A 356 -1.09 1.87 31.75
C ASP A 356 -2.14 1.69 32.87
N GLU A 357 -1.76 1.10 34.01
CA GLU A 357 -2.63 0.91 35.18
C GLU A 357 -2.16 1.71 36.41
N ASN A 358 -1.07 2.46 36.29
CA ASN A 358 -0.49 3.23 37.38
C ASN A 358 -0.81 4.72 37.25
N THR A 359 -1.30 5.31 38.33
CA THR A 359 -1.46 6.77 38.42
C THR A 359 -0.15 7.40 38.90
N LEU A 360 0.46 8.19 38.03
CA LEU A 360 1.64 8.99 38.33
C LEU A 360 1.20 10.36 38.86
N VAL A 361 1.80 10.79 39.97
CA VAL A 361 1.52 12.10 40.57
C VAL A 361 2.79 12.94 40.51
N ILE A 362 2.73 14.05 39.77
CA ILE A 362 3.88 14.91 39.49
C ILE A 362 3.68 16.27 40.18
N LYS A 363 4.63 16.64 41.05
CA LYS A 363 4.69 17.99 41.63
C LYS A 363 5.29 18.97 40.63
N HIS A 364 4.88 20.23 40.68
CA HIS A 364 5.49 21.31 39.90
C HIS A 364 6.32 22.23 40.79
N ASN A 365 7.44 22.73 40.24
CA ASN A 365 8.25 23.78 40.83
C ASN A 365 8.61 24.78 39.72
N LEU A 366 8.22 26.04 39.91
CA LEU A 366 8.39 27.09 38.92
C LEU A 366 9.29 28.20 39.46
N THR A 367 10.25 28.64 38.66
CA THR A 367 11.13 29.75 39.01
C THR A 367 10.97 30.90 38.04
N PHE A 368 10.77 32.11 38.56
CA PHE A 368 10.62 33.33 37.77
C PHE A 368 12.00 33.88 37.38
N THR A 369 12.49 33.48 36.21
CA THR A 369 13.84 33.82 35.74
C THR A 369 13.91 34.15 34.25
N MET A 370 12.81 34.04 33.51
CA MET A 370 12.77 34.42 32.09
C MET A 370 12.35 35.88 31.96
N ILE A 371 13.16 36.77 32.51
CA ILE A 371 12.91 38.21 32.55
C ILE A 371 14.23 38.96 32.34
N ASP A 372 14.13 40.20 31.89
CA ASP A 372 15.28 41.09 31.76
C ASP A 372 15.51 41.93 33.05
N GLY A 373 16.58 42.72 33.04
CA GLY A 373 16.93 43.57 34.18
C GLY A 373 15.92 44.69 34.46
N THR A 374 15.24 45.18 33.42
CA THR A 374 14.20 46.22 33.54
C THR A 374 12.97 45.69 34.27
N VAL A 375 12.51 44.50 33.92
CA VAL A 375 11.44 43.80 34.62
C VAL A 375 11.87 43.47 36.05
N CYS A 376 13.12 43.00 36.28
CA CYS A 376 13.65 42.78 37.63
C CYS A 376 13.51 44.03 38.50
N ASN A 377 13.95 45.19 37.99
CA ASN A 377 13.85 46.46 38.72
C ASN A 377 12.40 46.84 39.00
N ALA A 378 11.51 46.66 38.02
CA ALA A 378 10.08 46.92 38.18
C ALA A 378 9.47 46.05 39.30
N VAL A 379 9.77 44.75 39.34
CA VAL A 379 9.18 43.84 40.33
C VAL A 379 9.84 43.92 41.72
N THR A 380 11.10 44.36 41.81
CA THR A 380 11.81 44.55 43.10
C THR A 380 11.63 45.97 43.65
N GLY A 381 10.94 46.87 42.94
CA GLY A 381 10.81 48.27 43.33
C GLY A 381 12.12 49.06 43.26
N SER A 382 13.09 48.61 42.46
CA SER A 382 14.33 49.37 42.22
C SER A 382 14.05 50.49 41.22
N THR A 383 14.15 51.74 41.66
CA THR A 383 13.83 52.91 40.83
C THR A 383 14.91 53.27 39.82
N SER A 384 16.16 52.85 40.06
CA SER A 384 17.31 53.15 39.19
C SER A 384 17.85 51.87 38.57
N THR A 385 18.09 51.90 37.25
CA THR A 385 18.77 50.83 36.51
C THR A 385 20.26 50.73 36.84
N GLN A 386 20.84 51.74 37.51
CA GLN A 386 22.23 51.73 37.97
C GLN A 386 22.39 51.08 39.35
N LYS A 387 21.29 50.79 40.05
CA LYS A 387 21.31 50.12 41.34
C LYS A 387 21.12 48.63 41.14
N CYS A 388 22.00 47.81 41.70
CA CYS A 388 21.86 46.35 41.64
C CYS A 388 20.62 45.91 42.41
N TYR A 389 19.64 45.30 41.75
CA TYR A 389 18.41 44.81 42.39
C TYR A 389 18.64 43.64 43.36
N ILE A 390 19.81 43.00 43.33
CA ILE A 390 20.17 41.89 44.22
C ILE A 390 20.78 42.41 45.53
N CYS A 391 21.84 43.23 45.44
CA CYS A 391 22.60 43.68 46.61
C CYS A 391 22.34 45.13 47.02
N ASN A 392 21.54 45.87 46.25
CA ASN A 392 21.25 47.29 46.44
C ASN A 392 22.45 48.25 46.35
N ALA A 393 23.60 47.79 45.85
CA ALA A 393 24.75 48.65 45.59
C ALA A 393 24.51 49.58 44.38
N THR A 394 25.10 50.78 44.45
CA THR A 394 25.10 51.82 43.41
C THR A 394 26.47 51.99 42.81
#